data_AF-A0A8T7AI66-F1
#
_entry.id   AF-A0A8T7AI66-F1
#
_cell.length_a   1.000
_cell.length_b   1.000
_cell.length_c   1.000
_cell.angle_alpha   90.00
_cell.angle_beta   90.00
_cell.angle_gamma   90.00
#
_symmetry.space_group_name_H-M   'P 1'
#
loop_
_entity.id
_entity.type
_entity.pdbx_description
1 polymer ?
#
loop_
_entity_poly.entity_id
_entity_poly.type
_entity_poly.pdbx_seq_one_letter_code
_entity_poly.pdbx_strand_id
1 'polypeptide(L)'
;MRFCQMILNGGIFNGARLLGPKTIQFFASDHLTKQVRNEGVGEYPSADLYPGQSMALSLGVIINPALTPSVSSLGELSWGGVAGTKFWIDPLEEMIGIAMVQLYGSPWPLRFDLKVAAYQALLELNQGKLSNRK
;
A
#
# COMPACT_ATOMS: atom_id res chain seq x y z
N MET A 1 -0.81 10.92 -8.80
CA MET A 1 -1.65 11.48 -7.71
C MET A 1 -3.13 11.13 -7.85
N ARG A 2 -3.82 11.44 -8.96
CA ARG A 2 -5.29 11.29 -9.08
C ARG A 2 -5.84 9.90 -8.73
N PHE A 3 -5.22 8.84 -9.24
CA PHE A 3 -5.59 7.45 -8.93
C PHE A 3 -5.52 7.17 -7.42
N CYS A 4 -4.37 7.45 -6.79
CA CYS A 4 -4.17 7.25 -5.35
C CYS A 4 -5.20 8.05 -4.53
N GLN A 5 -5.47 9.30 -4.92
CA GLN A 5 -6.45 10.14 -4.24
C GLN A 5 -7.87 9.57 -4.37
N MET A 6 -8.24 9.03 -5.54
CA MET A 6 -9.53 8.39 -5.75
C MET A 6 -9.73 7.19 -4.80
N ILE A 7 -8.70 6.36 -4.64
CA ILE A 7 -8.73 5.22 -3.72
C ILE A 7 -8.82 5.70 -2.27
N LEU A 8 -7.96 6.66 -1.88
CA LEU A 8 -7.95 7.23 -0.53
C LEU A 8 -9.31 7.84 -0.15
N ASN A 9 -9.97 8.49 -1.11
CA ASN A 9 -11.29 9.08 -0.95
C ASN A 9 -12.45 8.07 -1.05
N GLY A 10 -12.18 6.75 -1.05
CA GLY A 10 -13.24 5.74 -1.09
C GLY A 10 -14.00 5.70 -2.43
N GLY A 11 -13.30 5.93 -3.54
CA GLY A 11 -13.84 5.79 -4.89
C GLY A 11 -14.31 7.10 -5.53
N ILE A 12 -14.05 8.25 -4.89
CA ILE A 12 -14.47 9.57 -5.36
C ILE A 12 -13.27 10.40 -5.80
N PHE A 13 -13.35 11.03 -6.96
CA PHE A 13 -12.37 12.01 -7.40
C PHE A 13 -13.08 13.21 -8.05
N ASN A 14 -12.70 14.43 -7.66
CA ASN A 14 -13.32 15.68 -8.13
C ASN A 14 -14.86 15.69 -8.06
N GLY A 15 -15.42 15.22 -6.95
CA GLY A 15 -16.88 15.18 -6.73
C GLY A 15 -17.63 14.08 -7.50
N ALA A 16 -16.97 13.36 -8.41
CA ALA A 16 -17.56 12.24 -9.14
C ALA A 16 -17.23 10.91 -8.45
N ARG A 17 -18.24 10.04 -8.31
CA ARG A 17 -18.04 8.66 -7.88
C ARG A 17 -17.60 7.81 -9.06
N LEU A 18 -16.36 7.32 -9.02
CA LEU A 18 -15.77 6.44 -10.02
C LEU A 18 -15.92 4.96 -9.64
N LEU A 19 -15.81 4.66 -8.33
CA LEU A 19 -16.01 3.32 -7.79
C LEU A 19 -16.95 3.34 -6.58
N GLY A 20 -17.74 2.29 -6.42
CA GLY A 20 -18.60 2.10 -5.25
C GLY A 20 -17.76 1.88 -3.99
N PRO A 21 -18.23 2.30 -2.80
CA PRO A 21 -17.47 2.12 -1.55
C PRO A 21 -17.22 0.64 -1.23
N LYS A 22 -18.18 -0.24 -1.55
CA LYS A 22 -18.00 -1.69 -1.43
C LYS A 22 -17.00 -2.27 -2.41
N THR A 23 -16.91 -1.69 -3.62
CA THR A 23 -15.88 -2.06 -4.59
C THR A 23 -14.50 -1.71 -4.08
N ILE A 24 -14.31 -0.52 -3.46
CA ILE A 24 -13.02 -0.15 -2.86
C ILE A 24 -12.66 -1.07 -1.71
N GLN A 25 -13.61 -1.36 -0.81
CA GLN A 25 -13.39 -2.29 0.29
C GLN A 25 -12.96 -3.67 -0.21
N PHE A 26 -13.68 -4.22 -1.19
CA PHE A 26 -13.36 -5.52 -1.77
C PHE A 26 -12.01 -5.48 -2.49
N PHE A 27 -11.76 -4.46 -3.31
CA PHE A 27 -10.50 -4.24 -4.01
C PHE A 27 -9.29 -4.24 -3.08
N ALA A 28 -9.38 -3.54 -1.95
CA ALA A 28 -8.30 -3.34 -0.99
C ALA A 28 -8.12 -4.49 0.03
N SER A 29 -8.96 -5.53 -0.01
CA SER A 29 -8.91 -6.64 0.95
C SER A 29 -7.79 -7.63 0.63
N ASP A 30 -7.35 -8.41 1.62
CA ASP A 30 -6.47 -9.56 1.39
C ASP A 30 -7.19 -10.64 0.57
N HIS A 31 -6.67 -10.96 -0.62
CA HIS A 31 -7.22 -11.99 -1.51
C HIS A 31 -6.38 -13.28 -1.57
N LEU A 32 -5.28 -13.38 -0.83
CA LEU A 32 -4.44 -14.58 -0.84
C LEU A 32 -4.74 -15.47 0.37
N THR A 33 -4.72 -16.79 0.13
CA THR A 33 -4.61 -17.73 1.25
C THR A 33 -3.22 -17.63 1.86
N LYS A 34 -3.07 -18.02 3.14
CA LYS A 34 -1.76 -18.07 3.80
C LYS A 34 -0.75 -18.92 3.04
N GLN A 35 -1.22 -20.03 2.43
CA GLN A 35 -0.38 -20.92 1.64
C GLN A 35 0.19 -20.17 0.42
N VAL A 36 -0.67 -19.60 -0.43
CA VAL A 36 -0.23 -18.85 -1.63
C VAL A 36 0.68 -17.69 -1.27
N ARG A 37 0.35 -16.96 -0.21
CA ARG A 37 1.14 -15.80 0.25
C ARG A 37 2.53 -16.20 0.76
N ASN A 38 2.67 -17.35 1.41
CA ASN A 38 3.92 -17.75 2.04
C ASN A 38 4.78 -18.64 1.13
N GLU A 39 4.16 -19.40 0.24
CA GLU A 39 4.80 -20.46 -0.56
C GLU A 39 4.73 -20.20 -2.07
N GLY A 40 4.09 -19.09 -2.50
CA GLY A 40 3.84 -18.84 -3.92
C GLY A 40 2.87 -19.85 -4.53
N VAL A 41 2.73 -19.80 -5.86
CA VAL A 41 1.94 -20.76 -6.65
C VAL A 41 2.55 -20.96 -8.03
N GLY A 42 2.41 -22.17 -8.58
CA GLY A 42 2.75 -22.45 -9.98
C GLY A 42 4.25 -22.48 -10.27
N GLU A 43 4.63 -21.95 -11.43
CA GLU A 43 5.99 -22.02 -11.98
C GLU A 43 7.03 -21.19 -11.19
N TYR A 44 6.56 -20.23 -10.37
CA TYR A 44 7.40 -19.36 -9.53
C TYR A 44 6.98 -19.51 -8.04
N PRO A 45 7.48 -20.55 -7.34
CA PRO A 45 7.05 -20.90 -5.98
C PRO A 45 7.71 -20.03 -4.89
N SER A 46 8.21 -18.84 -5.23
CA SER A 46 8.70 -17.88 -4.25
C SER A 46 7.74 -16.70 -4.18
N ALA A 47 7.17 -16.44 -3.01
CA ALA A 47 6.40 -15.24 -2.80
C ALA A 47 7.35 -14.02 -2.76
N ASP A 48 7.29 -13.17 -3.78
CA ASP A 48 8.01 -11.87 -3.83
C ASP A 48 7.39 -10.81 -2.89
N LEU A 49 6.66 -11.25 -1.88
CA LEU A 49 6.01 -10.42 -0.87
C LEU A 49 6.89 -10.32 0.36
N TYR A 50 7.02 -9.12 0.91
CA TYR A 50 7.71 -8.96 2.19
C TYR A 50 6.85 -9.54 3.34
N PRO A 51 7.47 -9.97 4.45
CA PRO A 51 6.71 -10.40 5.61
C PRO A 51 5.69 -9.34 6.05
N GLY A 52 4.48 -9.78 6.41
CA GLY A 52 3.37 -8.88 6.78
C GLY A 52 2.63 -8.22 5.62
N GLN A 53 2.99 -8.53 4.38
CA GLN A 53 2.27 -8.11 3.17
C GLN A 53 1.43 -9.26 2.59
N SER A 54 0.30 -8.93 1.97
CA SER A 54 -0.47 -9.80 1.07
C SER A 54 -0.80 -9.08 -0.22
N MET A 55 -1.66 -9.66 -1.07
CA MET A 55 -2.15 -9.05 -2.30
C MET A 55 -3.62 -8.69 -2.20
N ALA A 56 -3.88 -7.40 -2.41
CA ALA A 56 -5.16 -6.88 -2.85
C ALA A 56 -5.34 -7.14 -4.36
N LEU A 57 -6.48 -6.74 -4.94
CA LEU A 57 -6.64 -6.82 -6.39
C LEU A 57 -5.68 -5.84 -7.07
N SER A 58 -4.64 -6.34 -7.72
CA SER A 58 -3.60 -5.59 -8.44
C SER A 58 -2.58 -4.80 -7.61
N LEU A 59 -2.70 -4.79 -6.27
CA LEU A 59 -1.79 -4.04 -5.37
C LEU A 59 -1.35 -4.93 -4.21
N GLY A 60 -0.22 -4.61 -3.60
CA GLY A 60 0.14 -5.17 -2.31
C GLY A 60 -0.64 -4.48 -1.19
N VAL A 61 -1.05 -5.23 -0.17
CA VAL A 61 -1.74 -4.72 1.03
C VAL A 61 -1.00 -5.16 2.29
N ILE A 62 -0.79 -4.24 3.23
CA ILE A 62 -0.18 -4.57 4.52
C ILE A 62 -1.23 -5.18 5.45
N ILE A 63 -0.95 -6.39 5.95
CA ILE A 63 -1.82 -7.14 6.87
C ILE A 63 -1.20 -7.32 8.26
N ASN A 64 0.12 -7.13 8.39
CA ASN A 64 0.80 -7.09 9.67
C ASN A 64 2.01 -6.13 9.61
N PRO A 65 1.82 -4.85 9.97
CA PRO A 65 2.88 -3.83 9.93
C PRO A 65 4.15 -4.21 10.71
N ALA A 66 4.02 -4.93 11.83
CA ALA A 66 5.15 -5.29 12.69
C ALA A 66 6.15 -6.24 12.03
N LEU A 67 5.76 -6.92 10.95
CA LEU A 67 6.63 -7.82 10.19
C LEU A 67 7.24 -7.14 8.95
N THR A 68 6.79 -5.94 8.60
CA THR A 68 7.20 -5.28 7.36
C THR A 68 8.62 -4.68 7.47
N PRO A 69 9.37 -4.59 6.35
CA PRO A 69 10.74 -4.07 6.35
C PRO A 69 10.82 -2.53 6.49
N SER A 70 9.69 -1.83 6.60
CA SER A 70 9.62 -0.37 6.66
C SER A 70 8.37 0.08 7.43
N VAL A 71 8.40 1.25 8.05
CA VAL A 71 7.24 1.87 8.70
C VAL A 71 6.02 1.81 7.77
N SER A 72 4.90 1.31 8.29
CA SER A 72 3.65 1.12 7.54
C SER A 72 2.44 1.05 8.45
N SER A 73 1.26 1.18 7.84
CA SER A 73 -0.04 1.05 8.50
C SER A 73 -0.78 -0.21 8.07
N LEU A 74 -1.65 -0.73 8.93
CA LEU A 74 -2.55 -1.83 8.56
C LEU A 74 -3.48 -1.37 7.42
N GLY A 75 -3.56 -2.15 6.35
CA GLY A 75 -4.39 -1.83 5.18
C GLY A 75 -3.74 -0.84 4.20
N GLU A 76 -2.50 -0.42 4.41
CA GLU A 76 -1.76 0.38 3.44
C GLU A 76 -1.64 -0.40 2.11
N LEU A 77 -1.95 0.29 1.01
CA LEU A 77 -1.84 -0.24 -0.35
C LEU A 77 -0.58 0.28 -1.02
N SER A 78 0.19 -0.56 -1.70
CA SER A 78 1.37 -0.11 -2.44
C SER A 78 1.68 -0.95 -3.67
N TRP A 79 2.36 -0.33 -4.64
CA TRP A 79 2.96 -1.02 -5.78
C TRP A 79 4.16 -0.23 -6.30
N GLY A 80 4.91 -0.81 -7.23
CA GLY A 80 6.06 -0.17 -7.84
C GLY A 80 6.26 -0.59 -9.31
N GLY A 81 7.03 0.19 -10.04
CA GLY A 81 7.41 -0.09 -11.42
C GLY A 81 8.88 -0.44 -11.53
N VAL A 82 9.24 -1.28 -12.49
CA VAL A 82 10.59 -1.86 -12.61
C VAL A 82 11.71 -0.82 -12.71
N ALA A 83 11.44 0.35 -13.28
CA ALA A 83 12.37 1.49 -13.38
C ALA A 83 12.50 2.32 -12.08
N GLY A 84 12.17 1.74 -10.93
CA GLY A 84 12.37 2.39 -9.62
C GLY A 84 11.16 3.14 -9.06
N THR A 85 10.10 3.38 -9.85
CA THR A 85 8.89 4.06 -9.35
C THR A 85 8.22 3.29 -8.20
N LYS A 86 7.61 4.03 -7.27
CA LYS A 86 6.88 3.47 -6.11
C LYS A 86 5.75 4.41 -5.73
N PHE A 87 4.63 3.87 -5.28
CA PHE A 87 3.64 4.63 -4.54
C PHE A 87 3.08 3.82 -3.38
N TRP A 88 2.52 4.52 -2.40
CA TRP A 88 1.72 3.93 -1.33
C TRP A 88 0.54 4.84 -0.98
N ILE A 89 -0.52 4.23 -0.47
CA ILE A 89 -1.75 4.88 -0.02
C ILE A 89 -1.99 4.34 1.39
N ASP A 90 -1.95 5.23 2.37
CA ASP A 90 -2.18 4.92 3.76
C ASP A 90 -3.51 5.57 4.22
N PRO A 91 -4.61 4.79 4.27
CA PRO A 91 -5.89 5.31 4.72
C PRO A 91 -5.92 5.67 6.20
N LEU A 92 -5.04 5.10 7.04
CA LEU A 92 -4.99 5.40 8.46
C LEU A 92 -4.39 6.78 8.68
N GLU A 93 -3.32 7.09 7.96
CA GLU A 93 -2.62 8.38 8.06
C GLU A 93 -3.14 9.42 7.06
N GLU A 94 -4.21 9.13 6.31
CA GLU A 94 -4.76 9.99 5.25
C GLU A 94 -3.66 10.45 4.25
N MET A 95 -2.68 9.58 3.99
CA MET A 95 -1.43 9.93 3.31
C MET A 95 -1.25 9.17 1.98
N ILE A 96 -0.66 9.86 1.00
CA ILE A 96 -0.22 9.28 -0.28
C ILE A 96 1.25 9.65 -0.50
N GLY A 97 2.08 8.65 -0.78
CA GLY A 97 3.44 8.86 -1.25
C GLY A 97 3.61 8.41 -2.69
N ILE A 98 4.33 9.19 -3.49
CA ILE A 98 4.65 8.85 -4.89
C ILE A 98 6.11 9.22 -5.17
N ALA A 99 6.90 8.23 -5.57
CA ALA A 99 8.25 8.37 -6.09
C ALA A 99 8.25 8.08 -7.59
N MET A 100 8.67 9.07 -8.39
CA MET A 100 8.86 8.92 -9.83
C MET A 100 10.35 8.95 -10.14
N VAL A 101 10.89 7.76 -10.44
CA VAL A 101 12.29 7.54 -10.77
C VAL A 101 12.34 6.76 -12.08
N GLN A 102 13.42 6.92 -12.84
CA GLN A 102 13.69 6.19 -14.08
C GLN A 102 15.08 5.55 -14.01
N LEU A 103 15.28 4.69 -13.02
CA LEU A 103 16.52 3.98 -12.76
C LEU A 103 16.22 2.50 -12.57
N TYR A 104 16.60 1.70 -13.57
CA TYR A 104 16.50 0.25 -13.54
C TYR A 104 17.66 -0.33 -12.72
N GLY A 105 17.39 -1.32 -11.86
CA GLY A 105 18.43 -2.00 -11.08
C GLY A 105 19.19 -1.08 -10.11
N SER A 106 18.51 -0.07 -9.53
CA SER A 106 19.11 0.85 -8.56
C SER A 106 19.83 0.11 -7.43
N PRO A 107 21.10 0.43 -7.14
CA PRO A 107 21.81 -0.14 -5.99
C PRO A 107 21.36 0.47 -4.65
N TRP A 108 20.63 1.59 -4.68
CA TRP A 108 20.14 2.27 -3.49
C TRP A 108 18.69 1.90 -3.17
N PRO A 109 18.34 1.70 -1.88
CA PRO A 109 17.00 1.31 -1.44
C PRO A 109 16.02 2.49 -1.36
N LEU A 110 16.10 3.43 -2.31
CA LEU A 110 15.39 4.72 -2.32
C LEU A 110 13.89 4.62 -2.02
N ARG A 111 13.24 3.53 -2.46
CA ARG A 111 11.80 3.30 -2.21
C ARG A 111 11.47 3.19 -0.72
N PHE A 112 12.34 2.52 0.04
CA PHE A 112 12.17 2.36 1.49
C PHE A 112 12.64 3.60 2.22
N ASP A 113 13.79 4.17 1.82
CA ASP A 113 14.35 5.37 2.45
C ASP A 113 13.38 6.55 2.36
N LEU A 114 12.78 6.78 1.18
CA LEU A 114 11.79 7.84 1.00
C LEU A 114 10.56 7.61 1.89
N LYS A 115 10.11 6.36 2.01
CA LYS A 115 8.96 6.02 2.84
C LYS A 115 9.28 6.30 4.30
N VAL A 116 10.41 5.80 4.81
CA VAL A 116 10.85 6.05 6.19
C VAL A 116 10.96 7.56 6.47
N ALA A 117 11.59 8.31 5.57
CA ALA A 117 11.71 9.77 5.71
C ALA A 117 10.34 10.47 5.75
N ALA A 118 9.38 10.04 4.92
CA ALA A 118 8.03 10.60 4.90
C ALA A 118 7.28 10.34 6.20
N TYR A 119 7.32 9.11 6.74
CA TYR A 119 6.66 8.78 8.01
C TYR A 119 7.35 9.44 9.21
N GLN A 120 8.67 9.58 9.19
CA GLN A 120 9.41 10.29 10.25
C GLN A 120 9.05 11.78 10.33
N ALA A 121 8.55 12.37 9.24
CA ALA A 121 8.11 13.75 9.22
C ALA A 121 6.70 13.95 9.82
N LEU A 122 5.98 12.87 10.14
CA LEU A 122 4.69 12.97 10.84
C LEU A 122 4.93 13.30 12.31
N LEU A 123 4.37 14.44 12.76
CA LEU A 123 4.42 14.85 14.16
C LEU A 123 3.28 14.26 14.99
N GLU A 124 2.18 13.88 14.34
CA GLU A 124 0.98 13.31 14.93
C GLU A 124 0.46 12.18 14.05
N LEU A 125 -0.21 11.19 14.65
CA LEU A 125 -0.86 10.09 13.94
C LEU A 125 -2.37 10.32 13.87
N ASN A 126 -2.98 10.01 12.73
CA ASN A 126 -4.43 10.19 12.50
C ASN A 126 -5.30 9.08 13.12
N GLN A 127 -4.70 8.17 13.91
CA GLN A 127 -5.34 7.01 14.53
C GLN A 127 -6.54 7.34 15.45
N GLY A 128 -6.73 8.61 15.85
CA GLY A 128 -7.86 9.08 16.66
C GLY A 128 -9.23 9.05 15.98
N LYS A 129 -9.33 8.83 14.65
CA LYS A 129 -10.65 8.83 13.95
C LYS A 129 -11.32 7.45 13.85
N LEU A 130 -10.63 6.34 14.13
CA LEU A 130 -11.19 4.99 14.02
C LEU A 130 -11.92 4.51 15.27
N SER A 131 -11.68 5.10 16.44
CA SER A 131 -12.48 4.81 17.65
C SER A 131 -13.92 5.31 17.57
N ASN A 132 -14.22 6.24 16.64
CA ASN A 132 -15.53 6.86 16.47
C ASN A 132 -16.36 6.29 15.29
N ARG A 133 -15.93 5.18 14.68
CA ARG A 133 -16.71 4.44 13.65
C ARG A 133 -17.23 3.10 14.19
N LYS A 134 -17.77 3.10 15.41
CA LYS A 134 -18.63 2.02 15.91
C LYS A 134 -20.09 2.37 15.69
#